data_AF-R6A7G8-F1
#
_entry.id   AF-R6A7G8-F1
#
_cell.length_a   1.000
_cell.length_b   1.000
_cell.length_c   1.000
_cell.angle_alpha   90.00
_cell.angle_beta   90.00
_cell.angle_gamma   90.00
#
_symmetry.space_group_name_H-M   'P 1'
#
loop_
_entity.id
_entity.type
_entity.pdbx_description
1 polymer ?
#
loop_
_entity_poly.entity_id
_entity_poly.type
_entity_poly.pdbx_seq_one_letter_code
_entity_poly.pdbx_strand_id
1 'polypeptide(L)'
;MALSVVGLLAGYEDAPVWIAEDETTARILHAGELWTINGAEGKTFSIIAIAPGTVVSEHGLEWELDHAPLGLLADTGISNVVRSIATIQVHTGTAIAYLYK
;
A
#
# COMPACT_ATOMS: atom_id res chain seq x y z
N MET A 1 0.07 -1.76 -16.51
CA MET A 1 0.72 -0.44 -16.33
C MET A 1 2.22 -0.42 -16.67
N ALA A 2 2.76 0.70 -17.16
CA ALA A 2 4.20 0.93 -17.32
C ALA A 2 4.83 1.56 -16.05
N LEU A 3 6.06 1.19 -15.69
CA LEU A 3 6.75 1.68 -14.47
C LEU A 3 6.93 3.20 -14.43
N SER A 4 7.04 3.85 -15.59
CA SER A 4 7.12 5.30 -15.69
C SER A 4 5.89 6.01 -15.11
N VAL A 5 4.72 5.40 -15.21
CA VAL A 5 3.47 5.94 -14.65
C VAL A 5 3.51 5.90 -13.12
N VAL A 6 4.03 4.81 -12.52
CA VAL A 6 4.18 4.71 -11.06
C VAL A 6 5.14 5.78 -10.55
N GLY A 7 6.28 5.99 -11.22
CA GLY A 7 7.23 7.04 -10.84
C GLY A 7 6.65 8.46 -10.94
N LEU A 8 5.83 8.73 -11.96
CA LEU A 8 5.14 10.02 -12.10
C LEU A 8 4.09 10.22 -10.99
N LEU A 9 3.27 9.19 -10.73
CA LEU A 9 2.21 9.24 -9.73
C LEU A 9 2.75 9.27 -8.30
N ALA A 10 3.94 8.71 -8.06
CA ALA A 10 4.61 8.76 -6.76
C ALA A 10 4.93 10.19 -6.28
N GLY A 11 4.98 11.16 -7.19
CA GLY A 11 5.18 12.59 -6.88
C GLY A 11 3.91 13.44 -7.02
N TYR A 12 2.75 12.82 -7.22
CA TYR A 12 1.48 13.56 -7.40
C TYR A 12 0.78 13.74 -6.05
N GLU A 13 0.91 14.94 -5.47
CA GLU A 13 0.41 15.23 -4.12
C GLU A 13 -0.91 16.02 -4.10
N ASP A 14 -1.40 16.48 -5.26
CA ASP A 14 -2.59 17.34 -5.34
C ASP A 14 -3.89 16.60 -4.99
N ALA A 15 -3.93 15.27 -5.13
CA ALA A 15 -5.07 14.44 -4.77
C ALA A 15 -4.68 12.97 -4.54
N PRO A 16 -5.51 12.18 -3.82
CA PRO A 16 -5.29 10.76 -3.62
C PRO A 16 -5.23 9.99 -4.94
N VAL A 17 -4.21 9.15 -5.11
CA VAL A 17 -4.01 8.36 -6.33
C VAL A 17 -4.58 6.96 -6.19
N TRP A 18 -5.44 6.60 -7.15
CA TRP A 18 -5.96 5.25 -7.32
C TRP A 18 -5.60 4.73 -8.71
N ILE A 19 -5.23 3.46 -8.76
CA ILE A 19 -4.95 2.71 -9.98
C ILE A 19 -5.94 1.56 -10.01
N ALA A 20 -6.85 1.58 -10.98
CA ALA A 20 -7.82 0.51 -11.19
C ALA A 20 -7.47 -0.26 -12.46
N GLU A 21 -7.25 -1.56 -12.29
CA GLU A 21 -7.08 -2.55 -13.35
C GLU A 21 -8.15 -3.64 -13.14
N ASP A 22 -8.37 -4.52 -14.13
CA ASP A 22 -9.50 -5.47 -14.12
C ASP A 22 -9.64 -6.29 -12.83
N GLU A 23 -8.52 -6.79 -12.29
CA GLU A 23 -8.49 -7.67 -11.10
C GLU A 23 -7.70 -7.07 -9.93
N THR A 24 -7.25 -5.83 -10.04
CA THR A 24 -6.35 -5.21 -9.06
C THR A 24 -6.71 -3.76 -8.83
N THR A 25 -6.78 -3.36 -7.56
CA THR A 25 -6.84 -1.97 -7.14
C THR A 25 -5.54 -1.63 -6.44
N ALA A 26 -4.89 -0.55 -6.84
CA ALA A 26 -3.70 -0.05 -6.17
C ALA A 26 -3.86 1.42 -5.76
N ARG A 27 -3.07 1.84 -4.78
CA ARG A 27 -2.94 3.24 -4.36
C ARG A 27 -1.47 3.61 -4.20
N ILE A 28 -1.15 4.84 -4.55
CA ILE A 28 0.01 5.50 -3.97
C ILE A 28 -0.45 6.08 -2.63
N LEU A 29 0.32 5.81 -1.58
CA LEU A 29 0.09 6.32 -0.23
C LEU A 29 1.29 7.17 0.17
N HIS A 30 1.05 8.46 0.34
CA HIS A 30 2.03 9.42 0.86
C HIS A 30 2.00 9.45 2.39
N ALA A 31 3.03 10.06 2.98
CA ALA A 31 3.08 10.27 4.42
C ALA A 31 1.81 10.96 4.94
N GLY A 32 1.23 10.37 5.99
CA GLY A 32 -0.03 10.81 6.61
C GLY A 32 -1.29 10.21 5.98
N GLU A 33 -1.20 9.54 4.83
CA GLU A 33 -2.36 8.93 4.19
C GLU A 33 -2.74 7.59 4.81
N LEU A 34 -4.05 7.33 4.76
CA LEU A 34 -4.70 6.12 5.25
C LEU A 34 -5.48 5.46 4.10
N TRP A 35 -5.48 4.13 4.06
CA TRP A 35 -6.39 3.34 3.27
C TRP A 35 -7.17 2.37 4.15
N THR A 36 -8.48 2.57 4.22
CA THR A 36 -9.41 1.58 4.80
C THR A 36 -9.93 0.66 3.70
N ILE A 37 -9.76 -0.64 3.89
CA ILE A 37 -10.18 -1.69 2.98
C ILE A 37 -11.35 -2.45 3.62
N ASN A 38 -12.52 -2.39 2.97
CA ASN A 38 -13.75 -3.03 3.43
C ASN A 38 -14.18 -4.13 2.45
N GLY A 39 -14.76 -5.21 2.97
CA GLY A 39 -15.34 -6.28 2.13
C GLY A 39 -14.34 -7.02 1.25
N ALA A 40 -13.08 -7.09 1.67
CA ALA A 40 -11.99 -7.73 0.94
C ALA A 40 -11.39 -8.93 1.68
N GLU A 41 -12.11 -9.50 2.65
CA GLU A 41 -11.64 -10.66 3.40
C GLU A 41 -11.26 -11.82 2.45
N GLY A 42 -10.11 -12.44 2.70
CA GLY A 42 -9.53 -13.48 1.86
C GLY A 42 -8.73 -12.96 0.67
N LYS A 43 -8.82 -11.66 0.33
CA LYS A 43 -8.01 -11.08 -0.75
C LYS A 43 -6.54 -10.91 -0.34
N THR A 44 -5.70 -10.88 -1.36
CA THR A 44 -4.27 -10.60 -1.21
C THR A 44 -4.00 -9.10 -1.16
N PHE A 45 -3.24 -8.68 -0.15
CA PHE A 45 -2.72 -7.33 -0.02
C PHE A 45 -1.20 -7.32 -0.18
N SER A 46 -0.65 -6.27 -0.79
CA SER A 46 0.80 -6.06 -0.84
C SER A 46 1.13 -4.58 -0.73
N ILE A 47 2.15 -4.23 0.04
CA ILE A 47 2.69 -2.87 0.11
C ILE A 47 4.20 -2.87 -0.15
N ILE A 48 4.65 -1.90 -0.93
CA ILE A 48 6.05 -1.74 -1.32
C ILE A 48 6.45 -0.28 -1.12
N ALA A 49 7.53 -0.05 -0.40
CA ALA A 49 8.13 1.28 -0.31
C ALA A 49 8.72 1.70 -1.66
N ILE A 50 8.31 2.87 -2.14
CA ILE A 50 8.83 3.49 -3.36
C ILE A 50 9.64 4.76 -3.07
N ALA A 51 9.73 5.17 -1.79
CA ALA A 51 10.66 6.16 -1.28
C ALA A 51 11.45 5.61 -0.08
N PRO A 52 12.73 6.00 0.12
CA PRO A 52 13.49 5.67 1.32
C PRO A 52 12.80 6.18 2.60
N GLY A 53 13.02 5.49 3.72
CA GLY A 53 12.48 5.91 5.02
C GLY A 53 10.96 5.75 5.13
N THR A 54 10.36 4.89 4.30
CA THR A 54 8.93 4.60 4.37
C THR A 54 8.61 3.76 5.61
N VAL A 55 7.66 4.20 6.42
CA VAL A 55 7.24 3.52 7.65
C VAL A 55 5.73 3.34 7.61
N VAL A 56 5.23 2.13 7.91
CA VAL A 56 3.82 1.79 7.78
C VAL A 56 3.25 1.12 9.03
N SER A 57 1.95 1.30 9.24
CA SER A 57 1.15 0.44 10.14
C SER A 57 0.01 -0.20 9.36
N GLU A 58 -0.31 -1.43 9.71
CA GLU A 58 -1.33 -2.26 9.10
C GLU A 58 -2.17 -2.91 10.21
N HIS A 59 -3.49 -2.88 10.05
CA HIS A 59 -4.39 -3.67 10.87
C HIS A 59 -5.36 -4.44 9.99
N GLY A 60 -5.89 -5.54 10.50
CA GLY A 60 -6.87 -6.38 9.81
C GLY A 60 -6.29 -7.29 8.73
N LEU A 61 -4.96 -7.42 8.66
CA LEU A 61 -4.23 -8.38 7.82
C LEU A 61 -3.77 -9.59 8.65
N GLU A 62 -3.39 -10.69 8.00
CA GLU A 62 -2.87 -11.90 8.68
C GLU A 62 -1.56 -11.62 9.42
N TRP A 63 -0.66 -10.86 8.80
CA TRP A 63 0.62 -10.46 9.40
C TRP A 63 0.69 -8.95 9.51
N GLU A 64 0.31 -8.41 10.67
CA GLU A 64 0.28 -6.96 10.87
C GLU A 64 1.69 -6.37 11.03
N LEU A 65 1.92 -5.25 10.35
CA LEU A 65 3.07 -4.38 10.56
C LEU A 65 2.64 -3.23 11.48
N ASP A 66 3.41 -2.93 12.53
CA ASP A 66 3.16 -1.77 13.40
C ASP A 66 4.39 -0.86 13.44
N HIS A 67 4.24 0.36 12.92
CA HIS A 67 5.31 1.34 12.77
C HIS A 67 6.58 0.72 12.16
N ALA A 68 6.40 -0.19 11.20
CA ALA A 68 7.48 -0.98 10.63
C ALA A 68 8.17 -0.20 9.50
N PRO A 69 9.51 -0.09 9.52
CA PRO A 69 10.25 0.45 8.39
C PRO A 69 10.25 -0.56 7.24
N LEU A 70 9.89 -0.08 6.04
CA LEU A 70 10.00 -0.87 4.82
C LEU A 70 11.31 -0.53 4.10
N GLY A 71 12.06 -1.57 3.72
CA GLY A 71 13.19 -1.40 2.81
C GLY A 71 12.71 -0.90 1.44
N LEU A 72 13.45 0.03 0.82
CA LEU A 72 13.11 0.52 -0.52
C LEU A 72 13.05 -0.66 -1.50
N LEU A 73 11.88 -0.86 -2.12
CA LEU A 73 11.60 -1.97 -3.03
C LEU A 73 11.79 -3.38 -2.42
N ALA A 74 11.80 -3.49 -1.09
CA ALA A 74 11.85 -4.77 -0.40
C ALA A 74 10.48 -5.46 -0.39
N ASP A 75 10.48 -6.75 -0.06
CA ASP A 75 9.32 -7.65 -0.12
C ASP A 75 8.62 -7.86 1.23
N THR A 76 9.01 -7.12 2.28
CA THR A 76 8.49 -7.30 3.64
C THR A 76 6.97 -7.23 3.75
N GLY A 77 6.32 -6.35 2.98
CA GLY A 77 4.86 -6.17 2.98
C GLY A 77 4.12 -6.89 1.86
N ILE A 78 4.76 -7.84 1.16
CA ILE A 78 4.19 -8.49 -0.04
C ILE A 78 3.42 -9.77 0.31
N SER A 79 2.30 -9.99 -0.38
CA SER A 79 1.46 -11.20 -0.33
C SER A 79 0.86 -11.52 1.05
N ASN A 80 0.40 -10.49 1.75
CA ASN A 80 -0.39 -10.62 2.96
C ASN A 80 -1.87 -10.94 2.64
N VAL A 81 -2.64 -11.35 3.63
CA VAL A 81 -4.06 -11.72 3.45
C VAL A 81 -4.94 -10.84 4.31
N VAL A 82 -6.00 -10.28 3.74
CA VAL A 82 -7.00 -9.51 4.49
C VAL A 82 -7.87 -10.45 5.32
N ARG A 83 -7.99 -10.19 6.62
CA ARG A 83 -8.78 -11.01 7.58
C ARG A 83 -9.99 -10.31 8.15
N SER A 84 -10.01 -8.99 8.13
CA SER A 84 -11.16 -8.21 8.58
C SER A 84 -11.18 -6.86 7.84
N ILE A 85 -11.81 -5.84 8.42
CA ILE A 85 -11.67 -4.47 7.93
C ILE A 85 -10.20 -4.09 8.12
N ALA A 86 -9.49 -3.87 7.02
CA ALA A 86 -8.07 -3.57 7.07
C ALA A 86 -7.81 -2.06 6.98
N THR A 87 -6.79 -1.60 7.69
CA THR A 87 -6.34 -0.20 7.65
C THR A 87 -4.85 -0.16 7.41
N ILE A 88 -4.43 0.60 6.40
CA ILE A 88 -3.03 0.77 6.02
C ILE A 88 -2.68 2.25 6.16
N GLN A 89 -1.73 2.58 7.01
CA GLN A 89 -1.26 3.94 7.23
C GLN A 89 0.20 4.05 6.82
N VAL A 90 0.54 5.08 6.05
CA VAL A 90 1.94 5.47 5.80
C VAL A 90 2.28 6.63 6.72
N HIS A 91 3.20 6.41 7.66
CA HIS A 91 3.62 7.44 8.61
C HIS A 91 4.65 8.40 8.02
N THR A 92 5.58 7.85 7.24
CA THR A 92 6.65 8.60 6.55
C THR A 92 6.91 7.96 5.19
N GLY A 93 7.49 8.73 4.27
CA GLY A 93 7.84 8.26 2.92
C GLY A 93 6.63 8.10 2.00
N THR A 94 6.77 7.19 1.03
CA THR A 94 5.75 6.91 0.01
C THR A 94 5.77 5.42 -0.30
N ALA A 95 4.58 4.82 -0.31
CA ALA A 95 4.39 3.43 -0.67
C ALA A 95 3.41 3.27 -1.83
N ILE A 96 3.53 2.18 -2.56
CA ILE A 96 2.45 1.67 -3.40
C ILE A 96 1.85 0.45 -2.73
N ALA A 97 0.52 0.45 -2.59
CA ALA A 97 -0.25 -0.62 -2.00
C ALA A 97 -1.18 -1.23 -3.04
N TYR A 98 -1.30 -2.56 -3.05
CA TYR A 98 -2.10 -3.34 -4.00
C TYR A 98 -3.09 -4.21 -3.23
N LEU A 99 -4.29 -4.32 -3.77
CA LEU A 99 -5.33 -5.25 -3.38
C LEU A 99 -5.77 -6.03 -4.62
N TYR A 100 -5.63 -7.35 -4.57
CA TYR A 100 -5.91 -8.25 -5.70
C TYR A 100 -6.30 -9.63 -5.16
N LYS A 101 -6.78 -10.51 -6.06
CA LYS A 101 -7.13 -11.92 -5.80
C LYS A 101 -7.72 -12.19 -4.41
#